data_AF-A0AAV6WIE6-F1
#
_entry.id   AF-A0AAV6WIE6-F1
#
_cell.length_a   1.000
_cell.length_b   1.000
_cell.length_c   1.000
_cell.angle_alpha   90.00
_cell.angle_beta   90.00
_cell.angle_gamma   90.00
#
_symmetry.space_group_name_H-M   'P 1'
#
loop_
_entity.id
_entity.type
_entity.pdbx_description
1 polymer ?
#
loop_
_entity_poly.entity_id
_entity_poly.type
_entity_poly.pdbx_seq_one_letter_code
_entity_poly.pdbx_strand_id
1 'polypeptide(L)'
;MDKHISLLGFLSVVHILLAHFGLAKCVATYTSVCTQTPYPELCNSLISTTSPETTLDDENLFDFLDISLKRTLAQSQNTHKLISEMDLSSFTELGKSAWSDCLELYEDSVYQLNRSVGSNIDAQTWLSAAIANGKACENGFIDFNLLSHLESFSMLISDFPKFLSNSLAINNILMAASSSVPSSLYSNKQNRNRRLLANDHFPEWVSARDRKLLQSTIKADIVVAQDGSGNYKTISEALAKLAPKRRSGSKRFVIYVKKGIYKENVEVKKSMKNLMFIGDGIDATIITCSKSVRDGYTTFRSATFGEILDSIFYLDFAAPVIASLDCAQHLIRMDLA
;
A
#
# COMPACT_ATOMS: atom_id res chain seq x y z
N MET A 1 -62.12 -8.25 14.74
CA MET A 1 -61.17 -7.61 13.81
C MET A 1 -60.27 -6.59 14.53
N ASP A 2 -60.79 -5.86 15.51
CA ASP A 2 -60.04 -4.79 16.22
C ASP A 2 -58.82 -5.23 17.03
N LYS A 3 -58.84 -6.43 17.63
CA LYS A 3 -57.71 -6.93 18.44
C LYS A 3 -56.44 -7.21 17.61
N HIS A 4 -56.59 -7.62 16.35
CA HIS A 4 -55.45 -7.87 15.46
C HIS A 4 -54.84 -6.58 14.92
N ILE A 5 -55.65 -5.55 14.69
CA ILE A 5 -55.20 -4.21 14.25
C ILE A 5 -54.39 -3.54 15.37
N SER A 6 -54.83 -3.68 16.62
CA SER A 6 -54.09 -3.16 17.79
C SER A 6 -52.75 -3.87 18.02
N LEU A 7 -52.68 -5.19 17.80
CA LEU A 7 -51.44 -5.96 17.93
C LEU A 7 -50.42 -5.59 16.83
N LEU A 8 -50.86 -5.41 15.59
CA LEU A 8 -50.01 -4.96 14.48
C LEU A 8 -49.48 -3.54 14.70
N GLY A 9 -50.31 -2.63 15.23
CA GLY A 9 -49.88 -1.29 15.62
C GLY A 9 -48.83 -1.32 16.74
N PHE A 10 -49.02 -2.16 17.76
CA PHE A 10 -48.06 -2.32 18.85
C PHE A 10 -46.73 -2.90 18.37
N LEU A 11 -46.77 -3.93 17.51
CA LEU A 11 -45.56 -4.51 16.91
C LEU A 11 -44.81 -3.49 16.05
N SER A 12 -45.51 -2.65 15.29
CA SER A 12 -44.91 -1.57 14.49
C SER A 12 -44.20 -0.53 15.37
N VAL A 13 -44.86 -0.06 16.44
CA VAL A 13 -44.27 0.89 17.39
C VAL A 13 -43.04 0.31 18.09
N VAL A 14 -43.08 -0.97 18.47
CA VAL A 14 -41.92 -1.66 19.07
C VAL A 14 -40.75 -1.75 18.09
N HIS A 15 -41.00 -2.07 16.81
CA HIS A 15 -39.93 -2.07 15.79
C HIS A 15 -39.32 -0.68 15.58
N ILE A 16 -40.16 0.36 15.54
CA ILE A 16 -39.70 1.75 15.38
C ILE A 16 -38.84 2.17 16.58
N LEU A 17 -39.26 1.85 17.81
CA LEU A 17 -38.50 2.16 19.03
C LEU A 17 -37.17 1.39 19.07
N LEU A 18 -37.16 0.09 18.76
CA LEU A 18 -35.94 -0.72 18.71
C LEU A 18 -34.94 -0.19 17.68
N ALA A 19 -35.40 0.23 16.50
CA ALA A 19 -34.56 0.85 15.48
C ALA A 19 -33.93 2.18 15.95
N HIS A 20 -34.70 3.02 16.67
CA HIS A 20 -34.19 4.28 17.24
C HIS A 20 -33.15 4.04 18.33
N PHE A 21 -33.37 3.06 19.20
CA PHE A 21 -32.40 2.69 20.25
C PHE A 21 -31.10 2.10 19.66
N GLY A 22 -31.19 1.28 18.61
CA GLY A 22 -30.03 0.76 17.89
C GLY A 22 -29.17 1.87 17.26
N LEU A 23 -29.81 2.79 16.53
CA LEU A 23 -29.11 3.93 15.91
C LEU A 23 -28.43 4.84 16.94
N ALA A 24 -29.10 5.16 18.05
CA ALA A 24 -28.52 5.98 19.11
C ALA A 24 -27.26 5.36 19.73
N LYS A 25 -27.25 4.03 19.88
CA LYS A 25 -26.09 3.29 20.40
C LYS A 25 -24.93 3.26 19.40
N CYS A 26 -25.20 3.01 18.12
CA CYS A 26 -24.19 3.05 17.06
C CYS A 26 -23.51 4.42 16.96
N VAL A 27 -24.31 5.49 16.98
CA VAL A 27 -23.80 6.88 16.95
C VAL A 27 -22.90 7.14 18.16
N ALA A 28 -23.26 6.68 19.36
CA ALA A 28 -22.43 6.83 20.56
C ALA A 28 -21.08 6.08 20.44
N THR A 29 -21.09 4.85 19.93
CA THR A 29 -19.88 4.04 19.69
C THR A 29 -18.96 4.71 18.68
N TYR A 30 -19.48 5.14 17.52
CA TYR A 30 -18.67 5.80 16.49
C TYR A 30 -18.13 7.15 16.98
N THR A 31 -18.93 7.92 17.72
CA THR A 31 -18.48 9.16 18.37
C THR A 31 -17.29 8.88 19.30
N SER A 32 -17.37 7.83 20.13
CA SER A 32 -16.24 7.43 20.99
C SER A 32 -15.00 7.03 20.21
N VAL A 33 -15.14 6.38 19.06
CA VAL A 33 -14.00 6.07 18.17
C VAL A 33 -13.41 7.37 17.61
N CYS A 34 -14.24 8.30 17.14
CA CYS A 34 -13.79 9.57 16.59
C CYS A 34 -13.06 10.46 17.59
N THR A 35 -13.38 10.39 18.90
CA THR A 35 -12.59 11.11 19.92
C THR A 35 -11.14 10.65 20.04
N GLN A 36 -10.83 9.46 19.55
CA GLN A 36 -9.48 8.87 19.57
C GLN A 36 -8.73 9.08 18.25
N THR A 37 -9.32 9.75 17.25
CA THR A 37 -8.65 10.02 15.98
C THR A 37 -7.95 11.39 15.99
N PRO A 38 -6.89 11.59 15.16
CA PRO A 38 -6.18 12.87 15.09
C PRO A 38 -7.04 14.05 14.61
N TYR A 39 -8.10 13.78 13.83
CA TYR A 39 -9.03 14.80 13.32
C TYR A 39 -10.49 14.43 13.67
N PRO A 40 -10.94 14.65 14.92
CA PRO A 40 -12.26 14.20 15.39
C PRO A 40 -13.43 14.79 14.62
N GLU A 41 -13.37 16.07 14.24
CA GLU A 41 -14.44 16.74 13.48
C GLU A 41 -14.67 16.07 12.12
N LEU A 42 -13.58 15.77 11.40
CA LEU A 42 -13.64 15.10 10.12
C LEU A 42 -14.14 13.65 10.27
N CYS A 43 -13.75 12.95 11.34
CA CYS A 43 -14.27 11.63 11.65
C CYS A 43 -15.78 11.65 11.93
N ASN A 44 -16.25 12.60 12.74
CA ASN A 44 -17.67 12.72 13.09
C ASN A 44 -18.55 13.03 11.86
N SER A 45 -18.01 13.71 10.85
CA SER A 45 -18.73 13.94 9.58
C SER A 45 -19.12 12.65 8.84
N LEU A 46 -18.41 11.55 9.10
CA LEU A 46 -18.71 10.22 8.54
C LEU A 46 -19.99 9.63 9.14
N ILE A 47 -20.30 9.99 10.40
CA ILE A 47 -21.49 9.50 11.12
C ILE A 47 -22.76 10.13 10.55
N SER A 48 -22.70 11.38 10.09
CA SER A 48 -23.85 12.07 9.50
C SER A 48 -24.19 11.63 8.08
N THR A 49 -23.28 10.90 7.42
CA THR A 49 -23.45 10.42 6.04
C THR A 49 -23.91 8.96 5.94
N THR A 50 -24.21 8.32 7.07
CA THR A 50 -24.72 6.95 7.12
C THR A 50 -26.23 6.94 6.81
N SER A 51 -26.63 6.25 5.73
CA SER A 51 -28.05 6.02 5.40
C SER A 51 -28.69 5.08 6.42
N PRO A 52 -29.97 5.25 6.79
CA PRO A 52 -30.70 4.34 7.66
C PRO A 52 -31.05 2.98 7.02
N GLU A 53 -30.63 2.70 5.78
CA GLU A 53 -30.96 1.46 5.06
C GLU A 53 -30.03 0.27 5.36
N THR A 54 -28.86 0.48 5.96
CA THR A 54 -28.08 -0.65 6.50
C THR A 54 -28.76 -1.12 7.78
N THR A 55 -29.29 -2.34 7.75
CA THR A 55 -29.75 -3.08 8.93
C THR A 55 -28.70 -2.98 10.02
N LEU A 56 -28.96 -2.15 11.03
CA LEU A 56 -28.11 -1.92 12.21
C LEU A 56 -28.22 -3.12 13.14
N ASP A 57 -27.84 -4.29 12.63
CA ASP A 57 -27.68 -5.50 13.42
C ASP A 57 -26.18 -5.68 13.68
N ASP A 58 -25.84 -5.59 14.97
CA ASP A 58 -24.53 -5.75 15.60
C ASP A 58 -23.45 -4.67 15.37
N GLU A 59 -22.76 -4.39 16.48
CA GLU A 59 -21.72 -3.39 16.74
C GLU A 59 -20.46 -3.58 15.89
N ASN A 60 -20.56 -3.52 14.58
CA ASN A 60 -19.42 -3.85 13.75
C ASN A 60 -18.54 -2.61 13.52
N LEU A 61 -17.53 -2.42 14.39
CA LEU A 61 -16.45 -1.44 14.17
C LEU A 61 -15.78 -1.61 12.79
N PHE A 62 -15.88 -2.80 12.19
CA PHE A 62 -15.47 -3.05 10.81
C PHE A 62 -16.31 -2.26 9.78
N ASP A 63 -17.62 -2.07 10.00
CA ASP A 63 -18.48 -1.30 9.10
C ASP A 63 -18.10 0.18 9.15
N PHE A 64 -17.78 0.69 10.34
CA PHE A 64 -17.27 2.06 10.49
C PHE A 64 -15.92 2.25 9.82
N LEU A 65 -15.02 1.27 9.93
CA LEU A 65 -13.76 1.27 9.19
C LEU A 65 -14.01 1.26 7.68
N ASP A 66 -14.92 0.42 7.18
CA ASP A 66 -15.25 0.35 5.74
C ASP A 66 -15.85 1.67 5.22
N ILE A 67 -16.72 2.31 6.00
CA ILE A 67 -17.22 3.67 5.71
C ILE A 67 -16.07 4.67 5.62
N SER A 68 -15.15 4.65 6.60
CA SER A 68 -13.97 5.52 6.63
C SER A 68 -13.06 5.28 5.42
N LEU A 69 -12.81 4.03 5.05
CA LEU A 69 -12.00 3.64 3.90
C LEU A 69 -12.64 4.07 2.58
N LYS A 70 -13.96 3.89 2.41
CA LYS A 70 -14.71 4.35 1.23
C LYS A 70 -14.64 5.86 1.07
N ARG A 71 -14.78 6.61 2.15
CA ARG A 71 -14.66 8.08 2.14
C ARG A 71 -13.24 8.52 1.85
N THR A 72 -12.24 7.85 2.42
CA THR A 72 -10.82 8.11 2.15
C THR A 72 -10.46 7.81 0.70
N LEU A 73 -10.98 6.72 0.11
CA LEU A 73 -10.80 6.38 -1.29
C LEU A 73 -11.43 7.44 -2.22
N ALA A 74 -12.66 7.86 -1.93
CA ALA A 74 -13.33 8.92 -2.71
C ALA A 74 -12.53 10.23 -2.65
N GLN A 75 -12.01 10.59 -1.47
CA GLN A 75 -11.14 11.75 -1.33
C GLN A 75 -9.82 11.57 -2.09
N SER A 76 -9.21 10.38 -2.06
CA SER A 76 -7.99 10.07 -2.81
C SER A 76 -8.19 10.26 -4.31
N GLN A 77 -9.32 9.81 -4.85
CA GLN A 77 -9.66 9.97 -6.26
C GLN A 77 -9.85 11.44 -6.64
N ASN A 78 -10.52 12.21 -5.78
CA ASN A 78 -10.68 13.65 -5.96
C ASN A 78 -9.32 14.36 -5.92
N THR A 79 -8.47 14.04 -4.94
CA THR A 79 -7.11 14.59 -4.83
C THR A 79 -6.26 14.25 -6.05
N HIS A 80 -6.26 13.00 -6.51
CA HIS A 80 -5.55 12.62 -7.72
C HIS A 80 -6.04 13.41 -8.95
N LYS A 81 -7.35 13.61 -9.08
CA LYS A 81 -7.93 14.43 -10.14
C LYS A 81 -7.43 15.88 -10.06
N LEU A 82 -7.50 16.51 -8.88
CA LEU A 82 -7.02 17.88 -8.66
C LEU A 82 -5.54 18.03 -9.01
N ILE A 83 -4.71 17.05 -8.65
CA ILE A 83 -3.28 17.03 -9.00
C ILE A 83 -3.11 16.93 -10.52
N SER A 84 -3.87 16.06 -11.19
CA SER A 84 -3.78 15.86 -12.64
C SER A 84 -4.22 17.07 -13.47
N GLU A 85 -5.08 17.93 -12.92
CA GLU A 85 -5.62 19.13 -13.56
C GLU A 85 -4.83 20.41 -13.18
N MET A 86 -3.77 20.28 -12.38
CA MET A 86 -2.97 21.42 -11.91
C MET A 86 -2.25 22.14 -13.05
N ASP A 87 -2.27 23.48 -13.02
CA ASP A 87 -1.49 24.29 -13.96
C ASP A 87 0.00 24.28 -13.60
N LEU A 88 0.82 23.77 -14.51
CA LEU A 88 2.27 23.66 -14.38
C LEU A 88 3.03 24.82 -15.03
N SER A 89 2.33 25.82 -15.57
CA SER A 89 2.95 26.96 -16.27
C SER A 89 3.93 27.73 -15.37
N SER A 90 3.65 27.80 -14.07
CA SER A 90 4.46 28.47 -13.06
C SER A 90 5.58 27.59 -12.47
N PHE A 91 5.66 26.32 -12.86
CA PHE A 91 6.61 25.35 -12.31
C PHE A 91 7.92 25.35 -13.11
N THR A 92 9.03 25.30 -12.39
CA THR A 92 10.35 24.99 -12.97
C THR A 92 10.38 23.56 -13.48
N GLU A 93 11.38 23.19 -14.29
CA GLU A 93 11.53 21.78 -14.73
C GLU A 93 11.66 20.80 -13.55
N LEU A 94 12.34 21.22 -12.47
CA LEU A 94 12.44 20.45 -11.23
C LEU A 94 11.07 20.37 -10.51
N GLY A 95 10.31 21.46 -10.50
CA GLY A 95 8.95 21.47 -9.97
C GLY A 95 8.01 20.56 -10.75
N LYS A 96 8.12 20.53 -12.08
CA LYS A 96 7.36 19.60 -12.94
C LYS A 96 7.75 18.15 -12.67
N SER A 97 9.03 17.87 -12.39
CA SER A 97 9.47 16.54 -11.96
C SER A 97 8.85 16.14 -10.62
N ALA A 98 8.90 17.01 -9.62
CA ALA A 98 8.28 16.76 -8.31
C ALA A 98 6.76 16.55 -8.42
N TRP A 99 6.08 17.36 -9.23
CA TRP A 99 4.67 17.17 -9.53
C TRP A 99 4.38 15.83 -10.22
N SER A 100 5.22 15.42 -11.19
CA SER A 100 5.05 14.14 -11.87
C SER A 100 5.15 12.96 -10.91
N ASP A 101 6.02 13.06 -9.90
CA ASP A 101 6.16 12.04 -8.87
C ASP A 101 4.95 12.02 -7.95
N CYS A 102 4.43 13.20 -7.58
CA CYS A 102 3.18 13.29 -6.85
C CYS A 102 2.03 12.62 -7.60
N LEU A 103 1.86 12.90 -8.90
CA LEU A 103 0.79 12.28 -9.68
C LEU A 103 0.83 10.74 -9.58
N GLU A 104 2.02 10.16 -9.73
CA GLU A 104 2.27 8.71 -9.62
C GLU A 104 2.01 8.17 -8.20
N LEU A 105 2.54 8.83 -7.17
CA LEU A 105 2.36 8.44 -5.76
C LEU A 105 0.88 8.51 -5.30
N TYR A 106 0.11 9.47 -5.82
CA TYR A 106 -1.32 9.57 -5.54
C TYR A 106 -2.15 8.55 -6.33
N GLU A 107 -1.77 8.20 -7.56
CA GLU A 107 -2.36 7.09 -8.31
C GLU A 107 -2.17 5.77 -7.54
N ASP A 108 -0.99 5.56 -6.96
CA ASP A 108 -0.71 4.40 -6.12
C ASP A 108 -1.52 4.37 -4.84
N SER A 109 -1.70 5.53 -4.20
CA SER A 109 -2.54 5.66 -3.01
C SER A 109 -3.99 5.25 -3.32
N VAL A 110 -4.53 5.68 -4.48
CA VAL A 110 -5.87 5.25 -4.94
C VAL A 110 -5.92 3.72 -5.12
N TYR A 111 -4.90 3.14 -5.76
CA TYR A 111 -4.83 1.70 -5.97
C TYR A 111 -4.80 0.90 -4.66
N GLN A 112 -3.99 1.33 -3.70
CA GLN A 112 -3.84 0.69 -2.38
C GLN A 112 -5.13 0.80 -1.56
N LEU A 113 -5.75 1.97 -1.53
CA LEU A 113 -7.01 2.21 -0.81
C LEU A 113 -8.16 1.40 -1.41
N ASN A 114 -8.23 1.27 -2.73
CA ASN A 114 -9.25 0.46 -3.40
C ASN A 114 -9.18 -1.02 -3.01
N ARG A 115 -7.99 -1.54 -2.69
CA ARG A 115 -7.80 -2.90 -2.17
C ARG A 115 -8.13 -3.04 -0.69
N SER A 116 -8.15 -1.94 0.05
CA SER A 116 -8.49 -1.93 1.47
C SER A 116 -10.00 -1.93 1.70
N VAL A 117 -10.77 -1.33 0.78
CA VAL A 117 -12.24 -1.31 0.85
C VAL A 117 -12.79 -2.73 0.67
N GLY A 118 -13.72 -3.14 1.55
CA GLY A 118 -14.36 -4.47 1.49
C GLY A 118 -13.47 -5.64 1.93
N SER A 119 -12.17 -5.44 2.19
CA SER A 119 -11.31 -6.44 2.83
C SER A 119 -10.40 -5.79 3.86
N ASN A 120 -10.59 -6.10 5.14
CA ASN A 120 -9.70 -5.62 6.23
C ASN A 120 -8.30 -6.27 6.16
N ILE A 121 -8.07 -7.23 5.26
CA ILE A 121 -6.77 -7.85 5.08
C ILE A 121 -5.83 -6.79 4.49
N ASP A 122 -4.81 -6.43 5.27
CA ASP A 122 -3.75 -5.46 4.94
C ASP A 122 -4.15 -3.98 4.87
N ALA A 123 -5.32 -3.59 5.39
CA ALA A 123 -5.73 -2.17 5.45
C ALA A 123 -4.68 -1.30 6.18
N GLN A 124 -4.05 -1.83 7.24
CA GLN A 124 -2.93 -1.19 7.94
C GLN A 124 -1.77 -0.87 6.99
N THR A 125 -1.37 -1.86 6.19
CA THR A 125 -0.24 -1.76 5.26
C THR A 125 -0.54 -0.74 4.18
N TRP A 126 -1.71 -0.80 3.57
CA TRP A 126 -2.11 0.08 2.48
C TRP A 126 -2.36 1.52 2.93
N LEU A 127 -2.95 1.73 4.11
CA LEU A 127 -3.09 3.08 4.69
C LEU A 127 -1.72 3.69 5.01
N SER A 128 -0.81 2.90 5.59
CA SER A 128 0.54 3.36 5.90
C SER A 128 1.33 3.71 4.63
N ALA A 129 1.20 2.89 3.58
CA ALA A 129 1.80 3.14 2.28
C ALA A 129 1.26 4.42 1.62
N ALA A 130 -0.05 4.66 1.67
CA ALA A 130 -0.65 5.88 1.14
C ALA A 130 -0.19 7.15 1.89
N ILE A 131 0.02 7.06 3.20
CA ILE A 131 0.61 8.17 3.99
C ILE A 131 2.06 8.41 3.58
N ALA A 132 2.86 7.35 3.42
CA ALA A 132 4.24 7.44 2.97
C ALA A 132 4.33 8.06 1.56
N ASN A 133 3.42 7.70 0.65
CA ASN A 133 3.30 8.30 -0.68
C ASN A 133 3.05 9.81 -0.61
N GLY A 134 2.13 10.25 0.26
CA GLY A 134 1.89 11.67 0.49
C GLY A 134 3.15 12.41 0.96
N LYS A 135 3.93 11.82 1.87
CA LYS A 135 5.20 12.40 2.34
C LYS A 135 6.31 12.38 1.30
N ALA A 136 6.42 11.33 0.50
CA ALA A 136 7.37 11.28 -0.61
C ALA A 136 7.10 12.38 -1.64
N CYS A 137 5.82 12.67 -1.92
CA CYS A 137 5.42 13.77 -2.77
C CYS A 137 5.84 15.14 -2.19
N GLU A 138 5.55 15.40 -0.91
CA GLU A 138 5.98 16.65 -0.25
C GLU A 138 7.51 16.82 -0.30
N ASN A 139 8.25 15.74 -0.01
CA ASN A 139 9.70 15.73 -0.03
C ASN A 139 10.26 16.10 -1.41
N GLY A 140 9.63 15.66 -2.50
CA GLY A 140 10.06 16.03 -3.85
C GLY A 140 10.11 17.54 -4.12
N PHE A 141 9.24 18.33 -3.47
CA PHE A 141 9.30 19.79 -3.53
C PHE A 141 10.32 20.38 -2.55
N ILE A 142 10.45 19.80 -1.35
CA ILE A 142 11.39 20.25 -0.31
C ILE A 142 12.85 20.06 -0.78
N ASP A 143 13.14 18.95 -1.45
CA ASP A 143 14.46 18.60 -1.99
C ASP A 143 15.05 19.71 -2.88
N PHE A 144 14.20 20.45 -3.59
CA PHE A 144 14.56 21.55 -4.47
C PHE A 144 14.24 22.95 -3.92
N ASN A 145 13.90 23.05 -2.63
CA ASN A 145 13.53 24.28 -1.96
C ASN A 145 12.33 25.01 -2.63
N LEU A 146 11.35 24.24 -3.14
CA LEU A 146 10.17 24.75 -3.86
C LEU A 146 8.96 24.95 -2.92
N LEU A 147 9.18 25.64 -1.80
CA LEU A 147 8.18 25.76 -0.72
C LEU A 147 6.89 26.48 -1.14
N SER A 148 6.97 27.49 -2.02
CA SER A 148 5.78 28.19 -2.53
C SER A 148 4.87 27.29 -3.37
N HIS A 149 5.46 26.41 -4.18
CA HIS A 149 4.72 25.41 -4.96
C HIS A 149 4.12 24.35 -4.05
N LEU A 150 4.87 23.94 -3.01
CA LEU A 150 4.39 23.03 -1.98
C LEU A 150 3.20 23.60 -1.21
N GLU A 151 3.22 24.88 -0.79
CA GLU A 151 2.10 25.51 -0.08
C GLU A 151 0.81 25.51 -0.92
N SER A 152 0.94 25.88 -2.20
CA SER A 152 -0.17 25.87 -3.15
C SER A 152 -0.72 24.44 -3.34
N PHE A 153 0.18 23.47 -3.43
CA PHE A 153 -0.16 22.05 -3.52
C PHE A 153 -0.86 21.56 -2.24
N SER A 154 -0.28 21.77 -1.06
CA SER A 154 -0.84 21.37 0.23
C SER A 154 -2.21 22.00 0.50
N MET A 155 -2.42 23.26 0.09
CA MET A 155 -3.73 23.91 0.18
C MET A 155 -4.78 23.17 -0.66
N LEU A 156 -4.42 22.79 -1.89
CA LEU A 156 -5.31 22.07 -2.82
C LEU A 156 -5.74 20.70 -2.28
N ILE A 157 -4.88 20.01 -1.52
CA ILE A 157 -5.08 18.62 -1.10
C ILE A 157 -5.24 18.43 0.41
N SER A 158 -5.48 19.51 1.15
CA SER A 158 -5.33 19.60 2.62
C SER A 158 -6.14 18.59 3.43
N ASP A 159 -7.26 18.10 2.91
CA ASP A 159 -8.13 17.16 3.63
C ASP A 159 -7.73 15.69 3.46
N PHE A 160 -7.09 15.32 2.35
CA PHE A 160 -6.77 13.93 2.09
C PHE A 160 -5.82 13.29 3.13
N PRO A 161 -4.71 13.94 3.54
CA PRO A 161 -3.87 13.43 4.62
C PRO A 161 -4.61 13.24 5.95
N LYS A 162 -5.64 14.08 6.21
CA LYS A 162 -6.47 13.98 7.41
C LYS A 162 -7.37 12.75 7.37
N PHE A 163 -7.99 12.47 6.21
CA PHE A 163 -8.78 11.25 6.01
C PHE A 163 -7.93 9.98 6.16
N LEU A 164 -6.73 9.95 5.57
CA LEU A 164 -5.79 8.84 5.75
C LEU A 164 -5.44 8.61 7.22
N SER A 165 -5.10 9.69 7.94
CA SER A 165 -4.73 9.62 9.36
C SER A 165 -5.88 9.12 10.24
N ASN A 166 -7.11 9.59 9.98
CA ASN A 166 -8.29 9.12 10.68
C ASN A 166 -8.58 7.64 10.40
N SER A 167 -8.53 7.21 9.13
CA SER A 167 -8.75 5.81 8.75
C SER A 167 -7.71 4.88 9.37
N LEU A 168 -6.44 5.30 9.45
CA LEU A 168 -5.39 4.54 10.13
C LEU A 168 -5.65 4.44 11.64
N ALA A 169 -6.07 5.54 12.28
CA ALA A 169 -6.41 5.53 13.71
C ALA A 169 -7.61 4.60 14.01
N ILE A 170 -8.66 4.65 13.19
CA ILE A 170 -9.82 3.76 13.30
C ILE A 170 -9.38 2.30 13.13
N ASN A 171 -8.53 2.01 12.15
CA ASN A 171 -8.00 0.68 11.93
C ASN A 171 -7.18 0.17 13.13
N ASN A 172 -6.32 1.01 13.72
CA ASN A 172 -5.55 0.66 14.90
C ASN A 172 -6.45 0.31 16.10
N ILE A 173 -7.54 1.06 16.31
CA ILE A 173 -8.53 0.79 17.37
C ILE A 173 -9.19 -0.57 17.14
N LEU A 174 -9.55 -0.90 15.89
CA LEU A 174 -10.11 -2.19 15.52
C LEU A 174 -9.13 -3.35 15.74
N MET A 175 -7.87 -3.17 15.36
CA MET A 175 -6.81 -4.16 15.59
C MET A 175 -6.57 -4.38 17.10
N ALA A 176 -6.64 -3.33 17.91
CA ALA A 176 -6.54 -3.44 19.37
C ALA A 176 -7.76 -4.18 19.97
N ALA A 177 -8.97 -3.89 19.49
CA ALA A 177 -10.19 -4.55 19.94
C ALA A 177 -10.20 -6.05 19.61
N SER A 178 -9.76 -6.43 18.40
CA SER A 178 -9.67 -7.83 17.97
C SER A 178 -8.58 -8.65 18.68
N SER A 179 -7.55 -7.98 19.20
CA SER A 179 -6.50 -8.61 20.02
C SER A 179 -6.97 -9.03 21.42
N SER A 180 -8.12 -8.51 21.86
CA SER A 180 -8.71 -8.82 23.19
C SER A 180 -9.62 -10.06 23.20
N VAL A 181 -9.86 -10.68 22.02
CA VAL A 181 -10.64 -11.91 21.88
C VAL A 181 -9.69 -13.12 21.96
N PRO A 182 -9.93 -14.11 22.85
CA PRO A 182 -9.15 -15.35 22.86
C PRO A 182 -9.15 -15.97 21.47
N SER A 183 -7.97 -16.34 20.97
CA SER A 183 -7.72 -16.90 19.63
C SER A 183 -8.43 -18.24 19.34
N SER A 184 -9.43 -18.64 20.15
CA SER A 184 -10.17 -19.89 20.06
C SER A 184 -11.33 -19.88 19.06
N LEU A 185 -11.74 -18.74 18.50
CA LEU A 185 -12.89 -18.67 17.58
C LEU A 185 -12.54 -18.40 16.10
N TYR A 186 -11.27 -18.11 15.79
CA TYR A 186 -10.73 -18.18 14.42
C TYR A 186 -9.82 -19.40 14.24
N SER A 187 -10.24 -20.56 14.76
CA SER A 187 -9.70 -21.84 14.31
C SER A 187 -10.41 -22.22 13.01
N ASN A 188 -9.99 -21.62 11.90
CA ASN A 188 -10.25 -22.23 10.61
C ASN A 188 -9.63 -23.64 10.68
N LYS A 189 -10.46 -24.69 10.59
CA LYS A 189 -10.07 -26.10 10.57
C LYS A 189 -9.11 -26.34 9.41
N GLN A 190 -7.84 -26.03 9.59
CA GLN A 190 -6.77 -26.59 8.79
C GLN A 190 -6.07 -27.62 9.65
N ASN A 191 -6.33 -28.89 9.31
CA ASN A 191 -5.62 -30.08 9.72
C ASN A 191 -4.20 -29.76 10.22
N ARG A 192 -4.01 -29.86 11.54
CA ARG A 192 -2.70 -29.83 12.18
C ARG A 192 -1.94 -31.14 11.91
N ASN A 193 -1.58 -31.33 10.65
CA ASN A 193 -0.44 -32.16 10.26
C ASN A 193 0.71 -31.25 9.79
N ARG A 194 0.91 -30.09 10.43
CA ARG A 194 2.14 -29.32 10.25
C ARG A 194 3.21 -29.96 11.11
N ARG A 195 3.86 -30.94 10.49
CA ARG A 195 5.12 -31.53 10.93
C ARG A 195 6.11 -30.38 11.15
N LEU A 196 6.41 -30.11 12.43
CA LEU A 196 7.55 -29.29 12.86
C LEU A 196 8.82 -29.99 12.36
N LEU A 197 9.21 -29.65 11.14
CA LEU A 197 10.55 -29.78 10.60
C LEU A 197 10.89 -28.34 10.18
N ALA A 198 12.03 -27.73 10.45
CA ALA A 198 13.20 -27.98 11.25
C ALA A 198 13.96 -26.63 11.15
N ASN A 199 14.52 -26.09 12.24
CA ASN A 199 15.49 -24.97 12.29
C ASN A 199 15.79 -24.20 10.98
N ASP A 200 14.87 -23.36 10.49
CA ASP A 200 15.10 -22.60 9.25
C ASP A 200 15.15 -21.10 9.55
N HIS A 201 16.28 -20.48 9.20
CA HIS A 201 16.64 -19.05 9.27
C HIS A 201 15.70 -18.08 8.51
N PHE A 202 14.49 -18.49 8.12
CA PHE A 202 13.59 -17.66 7.34
C PHE A 202 12.56 -16.92 8.21
N PRO A 203 12.40 -15.60 8.04
CA PRO A 203 11.37 -14.81 8.72
C PRO A 203 9.95 -15.36 8.51
N GLU A 204 9.03 -15.08 9.44
CA GLU A 204 7.64 -15.58 9.41
C GLU A 204 6.87 -15.14 8.14
N TRP A 205 7.18 -13.97 7.58
CA TRP A 205 6.54 -13.44 6.37
C TRP A 205 6.90 -14.20 5.08
N VAL A 206 7.93 -15.05 5.09
CA VAL A 206 8.30 -15.88 3.94
C VAL A 206 7.41 -17.13 3.91
N SER A 207 6.63 -17.32 2.85
CA SER A 207 5.71 -18.46 2.76
C SER A 207 6.46 -19.80 2.71
N ALA A 208 5.86 -20.89 3.20
CA ALA A 208 6.49 -22.22 3.14
C ALA A 208 6.83 -22.67 1.70
N ARG A 209 6.03 -22.23 0.71
CA ARG A 209 6.30 -22.46 -0.70
C ARG A 209 7.57 -21.73 -1.14
N ASP A 210 7.73 -20.49 -0.69
CA ASP A 210 8.91 -19.68 -1.01
C ASP A 210 10.14 -20.24 -0.31
N ARG A 211 10.07 -20.59 0.99
CA ARG A 211 11.18 -21.26 1.70
C ARG A 211 11.67 -22.52 0.96
N LYS A 212 10.73 -23.38 0.54
CA LYS A 212 11.06 -24.60 -0.22
C LYS A 212 11.68 -24.29 -1.59
N LEU A 213 11.26 -23.19 -2.24
CA LEU A 213 11.84 -22.74 -3.49
C LEU A 213 13.26 -22.23 -3.28
N LEU A 214 13.48 -21.41 -2.25
CA LEU A 214 14.77 -20.86 -1.85
C LEU A 214 15.76 -21.97 -1.46
N GLN A 215 15.28 -23.07 -0.87
CA GLN A 215 16.10 -24.23 -0.55
C GLN A 215 16.35 -25.17 -1.76
N SER A 216 15.83 -24.86 -2.94
CA SER A 216 15.90 -25.71 -4.14
C SER A 216 16.61 -25.03 -5.29
N THR A 217 17.20 -25.78 -6.22
CA THR A 217 17.84 -25.21 -7.42
C THR A 217 16.83 -24.41 -8.25
N ILE A 218 16.95 -23.08 -8.21
CA ILE A 218 16.03 -22.18 -8.91
C ILE A 218 16.39 -22.11 -10.39
N LYS A 219 15.45 -22.47 -11.27
CA LYS A 219 15.62 -22.34 -12.72
C LYS A 219 15.31 -20.90 -13.15
N ALA A 220 16.32 -20.20 -13.67
CA ALA A 220 16.15 -18.87 -14.25
C ALA A 220 15.34 -18.93 -15.56
N ASP A 221 14.42 -17.99 -15.75
CA ASP A 221 13.71 -17.80 -17.02
C ASP A 221 14.52 -16.94 -18.00
N ILE A 222 15.23 -15.93 -17.47
CA ILE A 222 16.13 -15.04 -18.23
C ILE A 222 17.42 -14.82 -17.45
N VAL A 223 18.53 -14.69 -18.18
CA VAL A 223 19.85 -14.34 -17.65
C VAL A 223 20.27 -12.96 -18.14
N VAL A 224 20.71 -12.10 -17.21
CA VAL A 224 21.32 -10.80 -17.49
C VAL A 224 22.81 -10.89 -17.21
N ALA A 225 23.64 -10.54 -18.19
CA ALA A 225 25.09 -10.60 -18.08
C ALA A 225 25.77 -9.49 -18.89
N GLN A 226 26.58 -8.66 -18.23
CA GLN A 226 27.28 -7.55 -18.89
C GLN A 226 28.29 -8.01 -19.94
N ASP A 227 28.88 -9.19 -19.74
CA ASP A 227 29.83 -9.82 -20.67
C ASP A 227 29.19 -10.32 -21.97
N GLY A 228 27.86 -10.23 -22.09
CA GLY A 228 27.11 -10.71 -23.26
C GLY A 228 26.87 -12.22 -23.28
N SER A 229 27.23 -12.95 -22.22
CA SER A 229 26.95 -14.39 -22.08
C SER A 229 25.50 -14.72 -21.71
N GLY A 230 24.71 -13.70 -21.39
CA GLY A 230 23.29 -13.78 -21.04
C GLY A 230 22.35 -13.39 -22.18
N ASN A 231 21.05 -13.32 -21.91
CA ASN A 231 20.04 -12.85 -22.85
C ASN A 231 20.09 -11.33 -23.06
N TYR A 232 20.42 -10.59 -22.00
CA TYR A 232 20.47 -9.11 -22.00
C TYR A 232 21.72 -8.62 -21.27
N LYS A 233 22.18 -7.42 -21.61
CA LYS A 233 23.36 -6.81 -20.97
C LYS A 233 23.00 -6.02 -19.71
N THR A 234 21.78 -5.49 -19.65
CA THR A 234 21.29 -4.66 -18.53
C THR A 234 19.95 -5.16 -18.03
N ILE A 235 19.64 -4.86 -16.77
CA ILE A 235 18.37 -5.24 -16.14
C ILE A 235 17.23 -4.42 -16.75
N SER A 236 17.46 -3.13 -17.00
CA SER A 236 16.50 -2.22 -17.63
C SER A 236 16.08 -2.69 -19.03
N GLU A 237 17.02 -3.21 -19.84
CA GLU A 237 16.72 -3.80 -21.15
C GLU A 237 15.85 -5.05 -21.01
N ALA A 238 16.20 -5.93 -20.06
CA ALA A 238 15.42 -7.14 -19.79
C ALA A 238 13.97 -6.79 -19.41
N LEU A 239 13.79 -5.82 -18.51
CA LEU A 239 12.47 -5.34 -18.10
C LEU A 239 11.69 -4.68 -19.25
N ALA A 240 12.33 -3.85 -20.06
CA ALA A 240 11.69 -3.21 -21.21
C ALA A 240 11.15 -4.24 -22.22
N LYS A 241 11.86 -5.36 -22.43
CA LYS A 241 11.41 -6.45 -23.31
C LYS A 241 10.37 -7.36 -22.67
N LEU A 242 10.34 -7.43 -21.34
CA LEU A 242 9.36 -8.20 -20.57
C LEU A 242 8.03 -7.46 -20.39
N ALA A 243 8.04 -6.13 -20.35
CA ALA A 243 6.86 -5.28 -20.10
C ALA A 243 5.63 -5.67 -20.94
N PRO A 244 5.76 -5.89 -22.27
CA PRO A 244 4.59 -6.22 -23.10
C PRO A 244 4.05 -7.63 -22.83
N LYS A 245 4.90 -8.55 -22.40
CA LYS A 245 4.62 -9.99 -22.28
C LYS A 245 4.06 -10.40 -20.92
N ARG A 246 4.25 -9.57 -19.88
CA ARG A 246 3.98 -9.93 -18.49
C ARG A 246 2.71 -9.32 -17.88
N ARG A 247 1.88 -8.66 -18.68
CA ARG A 247 0.62 -8.00 -18.25
C ARG A 247 -0.39 -8.92 -17.52
N SER A 248 -0.27 -10.25 -17.58
CA SER A 248 -1.27 -11.19 -17.01
C SER A 248 -0.67 -12.51 -16.47
N GLY A 249 0.57 -12.50 -15.98
CA GLY A 249 1.23 -13.73 -15.51
C GLY A 249 1.08 -13.99 -14.01
N SER A 250 0.38 -15.06 -13.61
CA SER A 250 0.36 -15.54 -12.21
C SER A 250 1.60 -16.34 -11.80
N LYS A 251 2.36 -16.84 -12.79
CA LYS A 251 3.61 -17.59 -12.56
C LYS A 251 4.75 -16.63 -12.21
N ARG A 252 5.52 -16.98 -11.17
CA ARG A 252 6.77 -16.32 -10.80
C ARG A 252 7.77 -16.39 -11.95
N PHE A 253 8.43 -15.27 -12.22
CA PHE A 253 9.39 -15.12 -13.30
C PHE A 253 10.75 -14.75 -12.72
N VAL A 254 11.74 -15.60 -12.96
CA VAL A 254 13.06 -15.50 -12.33
C VAL A 254 14.06 -14.88 -13.29
N ILE A 255 14.60 -13.72 -12.91
CA ILE A 255 15.67 -13.01 -13.61
C ILE A 255 16.96 -13.26 -12.83
N TYR A 256 17.88 -13.99 -13.46
CA TYR A 256 19.20 -14.23 -12.89
C TYR A 256 20.19 -13.19 -13.41
N VAL A 257 20.83 -12.48 -12.49
CA VAL A 257 21.77 -11.40 -12.75
C VAL A 257 23.16 -11.91 -12.36
N LYS A 258 23.99 -12.16 -13.38
CA LYS A 258 25.35 -12.61 -13.17
C LYS A 258 26.18 -11.58 -12.42
N LYS A 259 27.30 -12.01 -11.85
CA LYS A 259 28.27 -11.16 -11.18
C LYS A 259 28.69 -9.98 -12.05
N GLY A 260 28.76 -8.81 -11.45
CA GLY A 260 29.04 -7.57 -12.15
C GLY A 260 28.57 -6.35 -11.35
N ILE A 261 29.08 -5.18 -11.76
CA ILE A 261 28.66 -3.89 -11.22
C ILE A 261 27.75 -3.22 -12.25
N TYR A 262 26.45 -3.25 -12.00
CA TYR A 262 25.42 -2.69 -12.85
C TYR A 262 25.18 -1.23 -12.45
N LYS A 263 25.62 -0.29 -13.28
CA LYS A 263 25.36 1.15 -13.10
C LYS A 263 24.07 1.52 -13.81
N GLU A 264 22.93 1.25 -13.18
CA GLU A 264 21.61 1.52 -13.73
C GLU A 264 20.59 1.85 -12.65
N ASN A 265 19.53 2.55 -13.06
CA ASN A 265 18.39 2.89 -12.21
C ASN A 265 17.22 2.01 -12.68
N VAL A 266 16.89 0.99 -11.90
CA VAL A 266 15.96 -0.07 -12.31
C VAL A 266 14.54 0.33 -11.91
N GLU A 267 13.67 0.47 -12.90
CA GLU A 267 12.25 0.78 -12.71
C GLU A 267 11.40 -0.43 -13.09
N VAL A 268 10.69 -1.00 -12.12
CA VAL A 268 9.75 -2.10 -12.37
C VAL A 268 8.33 -1.55 -12.45
N LYS A 269 7.75 -1.66 -13.64
CA LYS A 269 6.36 -1.23 -13.88
C LYS A 269 5.39 -2.13 -13.12
N LYS A 270 4.37 -1.52 -12.52
CA LYS A 270 3.23 -2.17 -11.83
C LYS A 270 2.56 -3.33 -12.58
N SER A 271 2.59 -3.28 -13.92
CA SER A 271 2.05 -4.35 -14.78
C SER A 271 2.85 -5.66 -14.73
N MET A 272 4.09 -5.64 -14.21
CA MET A 272 4.99 -6.79 -14.12
C MET A 272 4.91 -7.42 -12.73
N LYS A 273 3.96 -8.34 -12.54
CA LYS A 273 3.79 -9.03 -11.25
C LYS A 273 4.71 -10.23 -11.10
N ASN A 274 5.00 -10.63 -9.85
CA ASN A 274 5.69 -11.87 -9.52
C ASN A 274 7.09 -12.00 -10.14
N LEU A 275 7.87 -10.93 -10.16
CA LEU A 275 9.28 -10.99 -10.54
C LEU A 275 10.13 -11.45 -9.35
N MET A 276 11.22 -12.14 -9.65
CA MET A 276 12.23 -12.53 -8.67
C MET A 276 13.59 -12.30 -9.29
N PHE A 277 14.45 -11.58 -8.58
CA PHE A 277 15.81 -11.31 -9.03
C PHE A 277 16.78 -12.13 -8.18
N ILE A 278 17.73 -12.81 -8.82
CA ILE A 278 18.74 -13.67 -8.16
C ILE A 278 20.12 -13.26 -8.62
N GLY A 279 21.07 -13.11 -7.69
CA GLY A 279 22.45 -12.75 -7.97
C GLY A 279 23.41 -13.93 -7.90
N ASP A 280 24.67 -13.69 -8.27
CA ASP A 280 25.79 -14.62 -8.03
C ASP A 280 26.35 -14.53 -6.60
N GLY A 281 25.74 -13.69 -5.75
CA GLY A 281 26.15 -13.48 -4.36
C GLY A 281 26.21 -12.02 -3.98
N ILE A 282 26.02 -11.77 -2.68
CA ILE A 282 25.89 -10.43 -2.09
C ILE A 282 27.06 -9.51 -2.49
N ASP A 283 28.28 -10.04 -2.60
CA ASP A 283 29.47 -9.29 -3.01
C ASP A 283 29.82 -9.41 -4.50
N ALA A 284 29.11 -10.26 -5.24
CA ALA A 284 29.40 -10.57 -6.64
C ALA A 284 28.51 -9.78 -7.61
N THR A 285 27.22 -9.63 -7.28
CA THR A 285 26.26 -8.88 -8.10
C THR A 285 25.86 -7.60 -7.36
N ILE A 286 26.35 -6.46 -7.87
CA ILE A 286 26.12 -5.15 -7.27
C ILE A 286 25.39 -4.26 -8.26
N ILE A 287 24.22 -3.75 -7.87
CA ILE A 287 23.49 -2.74 -8.63
C ILE A 287 23.69 -1.38 -7.94
N THR A 288 24.09 -0.41 -8.73
CA THR A 288 24.47 0.95 -8.31
C THR A 288 23.76 1.94 -9.19
N CYS A 289 23.36 3.08 -8.65
CA CYS A 289 22.86 4.19 -9.46
C CYS A 289 23.69 5.46 -9.21
N SER A 290 23.51 6.44 -10.09
CA SER A 290 24.24 7.72 -10.06
C SER A 290 23.32 8.93 -10.05
N LYS A 291 22.01 8.73 -9.77
CA LYS A 291 21.03 9.82 -9.71
C LYS A 291 20.96 10.32 -8.28
N SER A 292 21.02 11.63 -8.08
CA SER A 292 20.89 12.23 -6.75
C SER A 292 20.09 13.53 -6.80
N VAL A 293 19.65 14.02 -5.64
CA VAL A 293 19.03 15.35 -5.51
C VAL A 293 19.94 16.45 -6.03
N ARG A 294 21.24 16.34 -5.77
CA ARG A 294 22.24 17.30 -6.28
C ARG A 294 22.30 17.32 -7.81
N ASP A 295 22.00 16.20 -8.46
CA ASP A 295 22.03 16.07 -9.91
C ASP A 295 20.66 16.37 -10.56
N GLY A 296 19.70 16.90 -9.79
CA GLY A 296 18.39 17.33 -10.29
C GLY A 296 17.32 16.23 -10.34
N TYR A 297 17.50 15.14 -9.59
CA TYR A 297 16.48 14.10 -9.44
C TYR A 297 15.80 14.20 -8.07
N THR A 298 14.49 13.98 -7.99
CA THR A 298 13.81 13.89 -6.68
C THR A 298 14.32 12.70 -5.88
N THR A 299 14.11 12.71 -4.56
CA THR A 299 14.36 11.53 -3.72
C THR A 299 13.62 10.28 -4.23
N PHE A 300 12.41 10.44 -4.77
CA PHE A 300 11.66 9.33 -5.36
C PHE A 300 12.36 8.75 -6.60
N ARG A 301 12.88 9.59 -7.51
CA ARG A 301 13.55 9.13 -8.74
C ARG A 301 15.03 8.80 -8.60
N SER A 302 15.64 9.07 -7.44
CA SER A 302 17.01 8.69 -7.16
C SER A 302 17.13 7.22 -6.73
N ALA A 303 16.05 6.55 -6.31
CA ALA A 303 16.10 5.16 -5.85
C ALA A 303 16.75 4.20 -6.87
N THR A 304 17.78 3.44 -6.45
CA THR A 304 18.47 2.43 -7.30
C THR A 304 17.51 1.39 -7.87
N PHE A 305 16.47 1.06 -7.11
CA PHE A 305 15.38 0.20 -7.52
C PHE A 305 14.05 0.85 -7.10
N GLY A 306 13.30 1.34 -8.07
CA GLY A 306 11.96 1.89 -7.87
C GLY A 306 10.91 0.81 -8.10
N GLU A 307 10.17 0.44 -7.06
CA GLU A 307 9.06 -0.50 -7.16
C GLU A 307 7.73 0.20 -6.89
N ILE A 308 6.79 -0.04 -7.79
CA ILE A 308 5.39 0.32 -7.65
C ILE A 308 4.59 -0.99 -7.57
N LEU A 309 4.26 -1.34 -6.33
CA LEU A 309 3.77 -2.61 -5.78
C LEU A 309 2.94 -3.53 -6.71
N ASP A 310 3.39 -4.78 -6.84
CA ASP A 310 2.65 -6.02 -6.52
C ASP A 310 3.61 -7.22 -6.68
N SER A 311 4.17 -7.65 -5.54
CA SER A 311 4.94 -8.88 -5.34
C SER A 311 6.20 -9.07 -6.20
N ILE A 312 7.26 -8.33 -5.89
CA ILE A 312 8.64 -8.75 -6.18
C ILE A 312 9.24 -9.39 -4.94
N PHE A 313 9.72 -10.63 -5.09
CA PHE A 313 10.48 -11.31 -4.04
C PHE A 313 11.95 -11.10 -4.32
N TYR A 314 12.61 -10.34 -3.46
CA TYR A 314 14.06 -10.32 -3.40
C TYR A 314 14.50 -11.32 -2.33
N LEU A 315 15.50 -12.15 -2.64
CA LEU A 315 16.30 -12.71 -1.55
C LEU A 315 16.99 -11.52 -0.88
N ASP A 316 16.46 -11.20 0.29
CA ASP A 316 17.02 -10.32 1.31
C ASP A 316 17.12 -8.81 1.00
N PHE A 317 15.96 -8.19 0.74
CA PHE A 317 15.74 -6.83 1.25
C PHE A 317 14.82 -6.88 2.47
N ALA A 318 15.42 -6.82 3.66
CA ALA A 318 14.73 -6.32 4.83
C ALA A 318 14.55 -4.80 4.69
N ALA A 319 13.67 -4.35 3.80
CA ALA A 319 13.19 -2.98 3.78
C ALA A 319 11.66 -3.03 3.84
N PRO A 320 11.03 -2.70 4.98
CA PRO A 320 9.60 -2.49 5.00
C PRO A 320 9.29 -1.30 4.08
N VAL A 321 8.23 -1.45 3.28
CA VAL A 321 7.36 -0.40 2.74
C VAL A 321 8.02 0.99 2.65
N ILE A 322 8.44 1.36 1.43
CA ILE A 322 8.66 2.74 0.98
C ILE A 322 9.63 3.53 1.87
N ALA A 323 10.93 3.34 1.60
CA ALA A 323 11.93 4.35 1.88
C ALA A 323 12.83 4.47 0.65
N SER A 324 12.46 5.39 -0.24
CA SER A 324 13.37 5.92 -1.26
C SER A 324 14.52 6.63 -0.54
N LEU A 325 15.59 5.89 -0.22
CA LEU A 325 16.83 6.43 0.31
C LEU A 325 17.68 6.94 -0.86
N ASP A 326 18.29 8.11 -0.67
CA ASP A 326 19.13 8.79 -1.66
C ASP A 326 20.24 7.87 -2.21
N CYS A 327 20.38 7.84 -3.53
CA CYS A 327 21.27 6.89 -4.23
C CYS A 327 22.74 7.06 -3.89
N ALA A 328 23.14 8.25 -3.43
CA ALA A 328 24.53 8.60 -3.18
C ALA A 328 25.21 7.69 -2.12
N GLN A 329 24.44 6.89 -1.37
CA GLN A 329 24.98 6.02 -0.31
C GLN A 329 24.52 4.54 -0.35
N HIS A 330 23.62 4.13 -1.27
CA HIS A 330 23.02 2.78 -1.21
C HIS A 330 23.32 1.89 -2.43
N LEU A 331 24.09 0.82 -2.17
CA LEU A 331 24.35 -0.28 -3.08
C LEU A 331 23.31 -1.38 -2.87
N ILE A 332 22.75 -1.90 -3.95
CA ILE A 332 21.94 -3.13 -3.93
C ILE A 332 22.88 -4.31 -4.14
N ARG A 333 22.85 -5.24 -3.19
CA ARG A 333 23.65 -6.46 -3.21
C ARG A 333 22.71 -7.65 -3.28
N MET A 334 22.88 -8.51 -4.29
CA MET A 334 21.95 -9.61 -4.55
C MET A 334 22.55 -10.94 -4.10
N ASP A 335 21.92 -11.65 -3.16
CA ASP A 335 22.49 -12.87 -2.60
C ASP A 335 22.40 -14.11 -3.52
N LEU A 336 23.16 -15.15 -3.16
CA LEU A 336 23.20 -16.47 -3.79
C LEU A 336 21.88 -17.23 -3.56
N ALA A 337 21.50 -18.03 -4.56
CA ALA A 337 20.36 -18.95 -4.50
C ALA A 337 20.58 -20.09 -3.49
#